data_AF-A0A8T5SWR5-F1
#
_entry.id   AF-A0A8T5SWR5-F1
#
_cell.length_a   1.000
_cell.length_b   1.000
_cell.length_c   1.000
_cell.angle_alpha   90.00
_cell.angle_beta   90.00
_cell.angle_gamma   90.00
#
_symmetry.space_group_name_H-M   'P 1'
#
loop_
_entity.id
_entity.type
_entity.pdbx_description
1 polymer ?
#
loop_
_entity_poly.entity_id
_entity_poly.type
_entity_poly.pdbx_seq_one_letter_code
_entity_poly.pdbx_strand_id
1 'polypeptide(L)'
;MTETVQERILCPVCGGPIKIDQQDKVNRCEYCASPVLGPSQSRNCVTHPDILAKEVCHVCGDLVCEDCIQKRVGEYGGKLLTIVNCDKPTCIAESDWAKPLNEEYQKLANMDWADRIDNLILRITGLGAIIMMVFELIFFIGVMFYQFLTPWSIPDISIGALGPLIMIPVAILLLNILGNLMSAILLQSALQVYVHERQMGAGITLLVILIIEVAHLLFRGLFFGLLTFPNPIFLPLMLGAFLFGTILVFVGSLMAIYIGNKKRVQLKETQEKLHLSIKP
;
A
#
# COMPACT_ATOMS: atom_id res chain seq x y z
N MET A 1 52.70 -15.33 -32.37
CA MET A 1 51.43 -15.41 -31.63
C MET A 1 51.76 -15.16 -30.18
N THR A 2 51.55 -13.94 -29.71
CA THR A 2 51.77 -13.55 -28.31
C THR A 2 50.51 -13.87 -27.52
N GLU A 3 50.59 -14.87 -26.64
CA GLU A 3 49.55 -15.12 -25.64
C GLU A 3 49.39 -13.88 -24.77
N THR A 4 48.30 -13.14 -24.96
CA THR A 4 47.87 -12.12 -24.00
C THR A 4 47.47 -12.85 -22.72
N VAL A 5 48.30 -12.76 -21.69
CA VAL A 5 47.97 -13.21 -20.34
C VAL A 5 46.71 -12.48 -19.90
N GLN A 6 45.55 -13.16 -19.91
CA GLN A 6 44.32 -12.63 -19.34
C GLN A 6 44.49 -12.57 -17.83
N GLU A 7 44.74 -11.38 -17.28
CA GLU A 7 44.73 -11.16 -15.85
C GLU A 7 43.33 -11.48 -15.29
N ARG A 8 43.29 -12.41 -14.35
CA ARG A 8 42.07 -12.76 -13.60
C ARG A 8 42.18 -12.19 -12.20
N ILE A 9 41.22 -11.36 -11.81
CA ILE A 9 41.10 -10.84 -10.45
C ILE A 9 39.88 -11.45 -9.76
N LEU A 10 39.90 -11.50 -8.44
CA LEU A 10 38.76 -11.94 -7.63
C LEU A 10 37.85 -10.75 -7.33
N CYS A 11 36.54 -10.96 -7.42
CA CYS A 11 35.56 -9.96 -7.05
C CYS A 11 35.66 -9.66 -5.55
N PRO A 12 35.82 -8.39 -5.13
CA PRO A 12 35.89 -8.04 -3.71
C PRO A 12 34.55 -8.23 -2.98
N VAL A 13 33.43 -8.35 -3.71
CA VAL A 13 32.10 -8.49 -3.12
C VAL A 13 31.73 -9.95 -2.87
N CYS A 14 31.96 -10.84 -3.84
CA CYS A 14 31.50 -12.24 -3.77
C CYS A 14 32.64 -13.27 -3.92
N GLY A 15 33.88 -12.85 -4.14
CA GLY A 15 35.01 -13.75 -4.41
C GLY A 15 34.98 -14.44 -5.78
N GLY A 16 33.99 -14.15 -6.63
CA GLY A 16 33.88 -14.74 -7.97
C GLY A 16 35.00 -14.29 -8.92
N PRO A 17 35.44 -15.12 -9.87
CA PRO A 17 36.48 -14.76 -10.84
C PRO A 17 35.98 -13.69 -11.81
N ILE A 18 36.85 -12.75 -12.15
CA ILE A 18 36.60 -11.69 -13.14
C ILE A 18 37.68 -11.75 -14.20
N LYS A 19 37.27 -11.85 -15.46
CA LYS A 19 38.17 -11.69 -16.61
C LYS A 19 38.29 -10.22 -16.93
N ILE A 20 39.52 -9.71 -16.97
CA ILE A 20 39.81 -8.36 -17.43
C ILE A 20 39.94 -8.43 -18.96
N ASP A 21 38.83 -8.20 -19.66
CA ASP A 21 38.82 -8.23 -21.13
C ASP A 21 38.95 -6.83 -21.74
N GLN A 22 38.65 -5.77 -20.98
CA GLN A 22 38.70 -4.38 -21.46
C GLN A 22 39.59 -3.53 -20.55
N GLN A 23 40.60 -2.87 -21.12
CA GLN A 23 41.53 -2.00 -20.38
C GLN A 23 40.90 -0.65 -20.03
N ASP A 24 39.97 -0.15 -20.84
CA ASP A 24 39.41 1.20 -20.70
C ASP A 24 38.01 1.23 -20.05
N LYS A 25 37.46 0.08 -19.67
CA LYS A 25 36.07 -0.06 -19.17
C LYS A 25 35.98 -0.90 -17.91
N VAL A 26 34.91 -0.68 -17.14
CA VAL A 26 34.67 -1.40 -15.90
C VAL A 26 34.27 -2.85 -16.21
N ASN A 27 35.00 -3.81 -15.65
CA ASN A 27 34.70 -5.23 -15.81
C ASN A 27 33.56 -5.61 -14.84
N ARG A 28 32.68 -6.54 -15.23
CA ARG A 28 31.60 -7.03 -14.35
C ARG A 28 31.94 -8.43 -13.87
N CYS A 29 31.73 -8.68 -12.58
CA CYS A 29 31.85 -10.03 -12.05
C CYS A 29 30.80 -10.95 -12.71
N GLU A 30 31.22 -12.09 -13.26
CA GLU A 30 30.32 -13.07 -13.89
C GLU A 30 29.26 -13.60 -12.90
N TYR A 31 29.56 -13.60 -11.59
CA TYR A 31 28.69 -14.15 -10.56
C TYR A 31 27.65 -13.16 -9.99
N CYS A 32 28.08 -11.96 -9.59
CA CYS A 32 27.21 -10.98 -8.92
C CYS A 32 26.97 -9.71 -9.74
N ALA A 33 27.50 -9.64 -10.96
CA ALA A 33 27.45 -8.48 -11.84
C ALA A 33 28.05 -7.19 -11.25
N SER A 34 28.74 -7.27 -10.11
CA SER A 34 29.37 -6.11 -9.46
C SER A 34 30.43 -5.50 -10.40
N PRO A 35 30.43 -4.16 -10.59
CA PRO A 35 31.47 -3.47 -11.34
C PRO A 35 32.79 -3.50 -10.58
N VAL A 36 33.85 -3.98 -11.22
CA VAL A 36 35.20 -4.08 -10.65
C VAL A 36 36.23 -3.54 -11.62
N LEU A 37 37.14 -2.74 -11.08
CA LEU A 37 38.28 -2.19 -11.80
C LEU A 37 39.50 -3.11 -11.66
N GLY A 38 40.22 -3.29 -12.76
CA GLY A 38 41.55 -3.89 -12.78
C GLY A 38 42.59 -3.00 -12.07
N PRO A 39 43.71 -3.59 -11.63
CA PRO A 39 44.74 -2.88 -10.87
C PRO A 39 45.42 -1.74 -11.65
N SER A 40 45.43 -1.82 -12.98
CA SER A 40 45.98 -0.81 -13.89
C SER A 40 44.96 0.21 -14.40
N GLN A 41 43.68 0.07 -14.03
CA GLN A 41 42.62 0.94 -14.53
C GLN A 41 42.47 2.21 -13.69
N SER A 42 42.30 3.35 -14.37
CA SER A 42 42.04 4.63 -13.71
C SER A 42 40.67 4.61 -13.02
N ARG A 43 40.60 5.24 -11.84
CA ARG A 43 39.35 5.47 -11.10
C ARG A 43 38.68 6.80 -11.45
N ASN A 44 39.28 7.55 -12.36
CA ASN A 44 38.83 8.89 -12.69
C ASN A 44 37.71 8.84 -13.72
N CYS A 45 36.94 9.92 -13.80
CA CYS A 45 35.91 10.04 -14.81
C CYS A 45 36.53 10.05 -16.21
N VAL A 46 35.89 9.35 -17.15
CA VAL A 46 36.34 9.30 -18.55
C VAL A 46 36.29 10.69 -19.20
N THR A 47 35.35 11.54 -18.80
CA THR A 47 35.19 12.91 -19.32
C THR A 47 36.05 13.92 -18.56
N HIS A 48 36.25 13.73 -17.25
CA HIS A 48 37.01 14.61 -16.37
C HIS A 48 38.15 13.84 -15.69
N PRO A 49 39.36 13.82 -16.30
CA PRO A 49 40.47 13.00 -15.82
C PRO A 49 40.98 13.37 -14.43
N ASP A 50 40.72 14.59 -13.96
CA ASP A 50 41.17 15.08 -12.66
C ASP A 50 40.16 14.80 -11.53
N ILE A 51 39.00 14.24 -11.85
CA ILE A 51 37.90 14.00 -10.90
C ILE A 51 37.67 12.50 -10.75
N LEU A 52 37.54 12.02 -9.51
CA LEU A 52 37.19 10.64 -9.21
C LEU A 52 35.77 10.33 -9.67
N ALA A 53 35.60 9.16 -10.29
CA ALA A 53 34.28 8.69 -10.70
C ALA A 53 33.45 8.26 -9.47
N LYS A 54 32.15 8.53 -9.53
CA LYS A 54 31.19 8.23 -8.45
C LYS A 54 30.34 7.00 -8.79
N GLU A 55 29.97 6.84 -10.05
CA GLU A 55 29.16 5.71 -10.53
C GLU A 55 29.64 5.20 -11.89
N VAL A 56 29.08 4.07 -12.33
CA VAL A 56 29.36 3.44 -13.62
C VAL A 56 28.14 3.60 -14.52
N CYS A 57 28.33 4.08 -15.74
CA CYS A 57 27.26 4.13 -16.73
C CYS A 57 26.77 2.70 -17.04
N HIS A 58 25.49 2.44 -16.81
CA HIS A 58 24.89 1.12 -16.99
C HIS A 58 24.84 0.68 -18.46
N VAL A 59 24.86 1.63 -19.40
CA VAL A 59 24.83 1.38 -20.86
C VAL A 59 26.23 1.07 -21.39
N CYS A 60 27.18 2.03 -21.32
CA CYS A 60 28.50 1.85 -21.94
C CYS A 60 29.55 1.19 -21.04
N GLY A 61 29.33 1.14 -19.71
CA GLY A 61 30.29 0.62 -18.73
C GLY A 61 31.39 1.60 -18.33
N ASP A 62 31.27 2.88 -18.69
CA ASP A 62 32.29 3.89 -18.40
C ASP A 62 32.13 4.48 -16.98
N LEU A 63 33.25 4.90 -16.40
CA LEU A 63 33.30 5.61 -15.12
C LEU A 63 32.90 7.09 -15.29
N VAL A 64 31.93 7.54 -14.51
CA VAL A 64 31.39 8.91 -14.56
C VAL A 64 31.44 9.62 -13.21
N CYS A 65 31.82 10.90 -13.21
CA CYS A 65 31.73 11.79 -12.06
C CYS A 65 30.30 12.34 -11.90
N GLU A 66 30.03 12.99 -10.77
CA GLU A 66 28.71 13.57 -10.44
C GLU A 66 28.17 14.50 -11.53
N ASP A 67 29.02 15.33 -12.12
CA ASP A 67 28.61 16.26 -13.19
C ASP A 67 28.23 15.59 -14.52
N CYS A 68 28.67 14.34 -14.74
CA CYS A 68 28.42 13.58 -15.97
C CYS A 68 27.36 12.48 -15.79
N ILE A 69 26.74 12.39 -14.61
CA ILE A 69 25.73 11.38 -14.30
C ILE A 69 24.34 11.92 -14.61
N GLN A 70 23.64 11.21 -15.48
CA GLN A 70 22.19 11.34 -15.63
C GLN A 70 21.51 10.10 -15.05
N LYS A 71 20.82 10.27 -13.91
CA LYS A 71 19.94 9.21 -13.39
C LYS A 71 18.62 9.26 -14.13
N ARG A 72 18.16 8.12 -14.62
CA ARG A 72 16.87 7.94 -15.28
C ARG A 72 16.09 6.85 -14.57
N VAL A 73 14.76 6.93 -14.57
CA VAL A 73 13.88 5.89 -14.02
C VAL A 73 13.03 5.32 -15.14
N GLY A 74 13.07 3.99 -15.29
CA GLY A 74 12.28 3.25 -16.25
C GLY A 74 11.48 2.14 -15.56
N GLU A 75 10.33 1.81 -16.13
CA GLU A 75 9.51 0.68 -15.68
C GLU A 75 9.87 -0.56 -16.50
N TYR A 76 10.37 -1.61 -15.84
CA TYR A 76 10.71 -2.89 -16.47
C TYR A 76 10.04 -4.03 -15.72
N GLY A 77 9.10 -4.72 -16.37
CA GLY A 77 8.37 -5.85 -15.77
C GLY A 77 7.56 -5.47 -14.51
N GLY A 78 7.03 -4.25 -14.44
CA GLY A 78 6.26 -3.75 -13.29
C GLY A 78 7.11 -3.32 -12.09
N LYS A 79 8.44 -3.24 -12.24
CA LYS A 79 9.34 -2.66 -11.23
C LYS A 79 10.01 -1.40 -11.78
N LEU A 80 10.09 -0.35 -10.95
CA LEU A 80 10.85 0.85 -11.25
C LEU A 80 12.34 0.57 -11.05
N LEU A 81 13.15 0.79 -12.09
CA LEU A 81 14.59 0.65 -12.06
C LEU A 81 15.23 2.02 -12.28
N THR A 82 16.22 2.37 -11.44
CA THR A 82 17.07 3.54 -11.64
C THR A 82 18.27 3.14 -12.50
N ILE A 83 18.44 3.85 -13.62
CA ILE A 83 19.50 3.65 -14.59
C ILE A 83 20.43 4.85 -14.53
N VAL A 84 21.71 4.58 -14.37
CA VAL A 84 22.76 5.60 -14.38
C VAL A 84 23.33 5.67 -15.79
N ASN A 85 23.21 6.82 -16.45
CA ASN A 85 23.73 7.04 -17.80
C ASN A 85 24.76 8.17 -17.82
N CYS A 86 25.65 8.12 -18.81
CA CYS A 86 26.57 9.19 -19.12
C CYS A 86 26.00 10.09 -20.23
N ASP A 87 26.55 11.29 -20.39
CA ASP A 87 26.11 12.28 -21.39
C ASP A 87 26.44 11.92 -22.86
N LYS A 88 26.98 10.72 -23.11
CA LYS A 88 27.26 10.29 -24.48
C LYS A 88 25.95 10.15 -25.26
N PRO A 89 25.84 10.69 -26.50
CA PRO A 89 24.61 10.64 -27.28
C PRO A 89 24.08 9.22 -27.51
N THR A 90 24.98 8.25 -27.66
CA THR A 90 24.62 6.83 -27.80
C THR A 90 23.99 6.25 -26.54
N CYS A 91 24.47 6.65 -25.36
CA CYS A 91 23.93 6.17 -24.08
C CYS A 91 22.57 6.81 -23.78
N ILE A 92 22.39 8.07 -24.16
CA ILE A 92 21.10 8.77 -24.07
C ILE A 92 20.08 8.09 -24.98
N ALA A 93 20.44 7.77 -26.22
CA ALA A 93 19.55 7.11 -27.17
C ALA A 93 19.09 5.72 -26.70
N GLU A 94 20.00 4.90 -26.16
CA GLU A 94 19.63 3.56 -25.63
C GLU A 94 18.80 3.61 -24.34
N SER A 95 18.84 4.72 -23.62
CA SER A 95 18.13 4.91 -22.36
C SER A 95 16.94 5.86 -22.47
N ASP A 96 16.53 6.20 -23.69
CA ASP A 96 15.46 7.19 -23.93
C ASP A 96 14.07 6.71 -23.49
N TRP A 97 13.92 5.40 -23.37
CA TRP A 97 12.73 4.77 -22.79
C TRP A 97 12.58 5.04 -21.28
N ALA A 98 13.65 5.46 -20.58
CA ALA A 98 13.63 5.84 -19.17
C ALA A 98 13.62 7.37 -19.04
N LYS A 99 12.77 7.92 -18.17
CA LYS A 99 12.67 9.38 -18.00
C LYS A 99 13.78 9.89 -17.08
N PRO A 100 14.37 11.07 -17.33
CA PRO A 100 15.32 11.67 -16.40
C PRO A 100 14.69 11.84 -15.02
N LEU A 101 15.42 11.40 -14.00
CA LEU A 101 15.03 11.50 -12.61
C LEU A 101 15.27 12.93 -12.16
N ASN A 102 14.20 13.63 -11.81
CA ASN A 102 14.34 14.91 -11.13
C ASN A 102 14.63 14.63 -9.64
N GLU A 103 15.91 14.67 -9.26
CA GLU A 103 16.34 14.42 -7.87
C GLU A 103 15.73 15.43 -6.88
N GLU A 104 15.51 16.68 -7.31
CA GLU A 104 14.82 17.68 -6.49
C GLU A 104 13.35 17.33 -6.29
N TYR A 105 12.67 16.87 -7.35
CA TYR A 105 11.31 16.34 -7.23
C TYR A 105 11.25 15.17 -6.26
N GLN A 106 12.18 14.22 -6.35
CA GLN A 106 12.20 13.05 -5.48
C GLN A 106 12.48 13.42 -4.01
N LYS A 107 13.39 14.37 -3.76
CA LYS A 107 13.64 14.89 -2.40
C LYS A 107 12.40 15.61 -1.83
N LEU A 108 11.72 16.42 -2.63
CA LEU A 108 10.56 17.21 -2.20
C LEU A 108 9.27 16.39 -2.09
N ALA A 109 9.12 15.37 -2.94
CA ALA A 109 8.01 14.42 -2.94
C ALA A 109 8.22 13.24 -1.99
N ASN A 110 9.34 13.20 -1.24
CA ASN A 110 9.56 12.17 -0.24
C ASN A 110 8.49 12.25 0.87
N MET A 111 7.82 11.13 1.14
CA MET A 111 6.74 10.99 2.11
C MET A 111 7.08 10.07 3.28
N ASP A 112 8.36 9.81 3.57
CA ASP A 112 8.80 8.95 4.69
C ASP A 112 8.15 9.32 6.05
N TRP A 113 7.76 10.57 6.24
CA TRP A 113 7.05 11.03 7.44
C TRP A 113 5.65 10.40 7.60
N ALA A 114 5.02 9.98 6.50
CA ALA A 114 3.68 9.46 6.46
C ALA A 114 3.61 7.96 6.79
N ASP A 115 4.68 7.19 6.57
CA ASP A 115 4.68 5.74 6.78
C ASP A 115 4.25 5.31 8.19
N ARG A 116 4.74 6.05 9.20
CA ARG A 116 4.35 5.79 10.60
C ARG A 116 2.86 6.06 10.84
N ILE A 117 2.32 7.09 10.20
CA ILE A 117 0.92 7.50 10.36
C ILE A 117 0.01 6.54 9.61
N ASP A 118 0.43 6.09 8.42
CA ASP A 118 -0.30 5.13 7.60
C ASP A 118 -0.44 3.78 8.31
N ASN A 119 0.62 3.33 8.98
CA ASN A 119 0.58 2.13 9.83
C ASN A 119 -0.34 2.31 11.05
N LEU A 120 -0.36 3.51 11.66
CA LEU A 120 -1.28 3.80 12.76
C LEU A 120 -2.73 3.76 12.29
N ILE A 121 -3.03 4.39 11.15
CA ILE A 121 -4.37 4.39 10.52
C ILE A 121 -4.83 2.96 10.29
N LEU A 122 -3.98 2.13 9.67
CA LEU A 122 -4.28 0.73 9.39
C LEU A 122 -4.61 -0.07 10.66
N ARG A 123 -3.84 0.14 11.74
CA ARG A 123 -4.07 -0.56 13.00
C ARG A 123 -5.39 -0.16 13.65
N ILE A 124 -5.71 1.14 13.64
CA ILE A 124 -6.93 1.66 14.24
C ILE A 124 -8.16 1.19 13.43
N THR A 125 -8.16 1.37 12.11
CA THR A 125 -9.27 0.94 11.25
C THR A 125 -9.41 -0.57 11.21
N GLY A 126 -8.30 -1.31 11.14
CA GLY A 126 -8.29 -2.77 11.16
C GLY A 126 -8.80 -3.34 12.48
N LEU A 127 -8.38 -2.79 13.62
CA LEU A 127 -8.91 -3.19 14.93
C LEU A 127 -10.41 -2.89 15.04
N GLY A 128 -10.85 -1.71 14.60
CA GLY A 128 -12.26 -1.35 14.56
C GLY A 128 -13.10 -2.33 13.73
N ALA A 129 -12.63 -2.67 12.53
CA ALA A 129 -13.29 -3.64 11.65
C ALA A 129 -13.36 -5.05 12.27
N ILE A 130 -12.28 -5.52 12.90
CA ILE A 130 -12.27 -6.81 13.61
C ILE A 130 -13.30 -6.82 14.74
N ILE A 131 -13.38 -5.74 15.53
CA ILE A 131 -14.35 -5.63 16.62
C ILE A 131 -15.78 -5.68 16.08
N MET A 132 -16.06 -5.00 14.96
CA MET A 132 -17.38 -5.04 14.34
C MET A 132 -17.72 -6.42 13.77
N MET A 133 -16.75 -7.13 13.20
CA MET A 133 -16.93 -8.51 12.74
C MET A 133 -17.23 -9.47 13.90
N VAL A 134 -16.50 -9.36 15.01
CA VAL A 134 -16.76 -10.15 16.24
C VAL A 134 -18.13 -9.81 16.82
N PHE A 135 -18.49 -8.52 16.83
CA PHE A 135 -19.81 -8.06 17.22
C PHE A 135 -20.91 -8.71 16.36
N GLU A 136 -20.78 -8.72 15.03
CA GLU A 136 -21.78 -9.32 14.13
C GLU A 136 -21.92 -10.83 14.36
N LEU A 137 -20.81 -11.53 14.62
CA LEU A 137 -20.84 -12.95 14.96
C LEU A 137 -21.60 -13.21 16.27
N ILE A 138 -21.29 -12.46 17.34
CA ILE A 138 -21.97 -12.59 18.63
C ILE A 138 -23.45 -12.22 18.47
N PHE A 139 -23.77 -11.21 17.66
CA PHE A 139 -25.14 -10.79 17.40
C PHE A 139 -25.91 -11.89 16.69
N PHE A 140 -25.35 -12.47 15.63
CA PHE A 140 -25.95 -13.58 14.91
C PHE A 140 -26.22 -14.77 15.83
N ILE A 141 -25.22 -15.21 16.59
CA ILE A 141 -25.35 -16.33 17.55
C ILE A 141 -26.41 -16.01 18.60
N GLY A 142 -26.40 -14.78 19.12
CA GLY A 142 -27.39 -14.30 20.09
C GLY A 142 -28.80 -14.39 19.54
N VAL A 143 -29.08 -13.78 18.39
CA VAL A 143 -30.41 -13.81 17.78
C VAL A 143 -30.86 -15.24 17.48
N MET A 144 -29.98 -16.10 16.97
CA MET A 144 -30.29 -17.53 16.73
C MET A 144 -30.61 -18.27 18.04
N PHE A 145 -29.82 -18.05 19.10
CA PHE A 145 -30.06 -18.64 20.41
C PHE A 145 -31.44 -18.25 20.95
N TYR A 146 -31.78 -16.96 20.93
CA TYR A 146 -33.08 -16.51 21.42
C TYR A 146 -34.23 -17.01 20.55
N GLN A 147 -34.08 -16.99 19.22
CA GLN A 147 -35.10 -17.42 18.27
C GLN A 147 -35.45 -18.92 18.37
N PHE A 148 -34.46 -19.80 18.58
CA PHE A 148 -34.65 -21.26 18.47
C PHE A 148 -34.53 -22.01 19.80
N LEU A 149 -33.81 -21.47 20.79
CA LEU A 149 -33.50 -22.16 22.04
C LEU A 149 -34.21 -21.53 23.25
N THR A 150 -34.90 -20.40 23.08
CA THR A 150 -35.69 -19.78 24.14
C THR A 150 -37.16 -19.62 23.71
N PRO A 151 -38.11 -19.57 24.66
CA PRO A 151 -39.51 -19.29 24.36
C PRO A 151 -39.75 -17.83 23.93
N TRP A 152 -38.71 -17.00 23.92
CA TRP A 152 -38.73 -15.61 23.47
C TRP A 152 -38.36 -15.55 21.99
N SER A 153 -39.31 -15.83 21.10
CA SER A 153 -39.09 -15.68 19.65
C SER A 153 -39.01 -14.22 19.24
N ILE A 154 -38.05 -13.87 18.39
CA ILE A 154 -37.70 -12.48 18.05
C ILE A 154 -37.43 -12.36 16.54
N PRO A 155 -38.34 -11.76 15.76
CA PRO A 155 -39.64 -11.20 16.14
C PRO A 155 -40.70 -12.27 16.51
N ASP A 156 -41.71 -11.85 17.26
CA ASP A 156 -42.74 -12.71 17.83
C ASP A 156 -43.56 -13.41 16.73
N ILE A 157 -43.53 -14.76 16.71
CA ILE A 157 -44.17 -15.54 15.65
C ILE A 157 -45.57 -15.96 16.12
N SER A 158 -46.62 -15.31 15.59
CA SER A 158 -47.99 -15.80 15.80
C SER A 158 -48.19 -17.11 15.03
N ILE A 159 -48.49 -18.20 15.75
CA ILE A 159 -48.61 -19.58 15.22
C ILE A 159 -49.80 -19.74 14.22
N GLY A 160 -50.65 -18.72 14.08
CA GLY A 160 -51.85 -18.75 13.23
C GLY A 160 -51.61 -18.63 11.72
N ALA A 161 -50.39 -18.32 11.27
CA ALA A 161 -50.07 -18.20 9.84
C ALA A 161 -48.74 -18.89 9.49
N LEU A 162 -48.75 -19.74 8.48
CA LEU A 162 -47.57 -20.44 7.94
C LEU A 162 -46.54 -19.48 7.31
N GLY A 163 -46.98 -18.30 6.84
CA GLY A 163 -46.10 -17.29 6.21
C GLY A 163 -45.04 -16.72 7.16
N PRO A 164 -45.42 -16.20 8.34
CA PRO A 164 -44.48 -15.73 9.38
C PRO A 164 -43.47 -16.78 9.85
N LEU A 165 -43.87 -18.05 9.94
CA LEU A 165 -43.02 -19.16 10.42
C LEU A 165 -41.76 -19.37 9.54
N ILE A 166 -41.85 -19.08 8.24
CA ILE A 166 -40.74 -19.25 7.28
C ILE A 166 -40.07 -17.92 6.94
N MET A 167 -40.85 -16.84 6.77
CA MET A 167 -40.33 -15.54 6.35
C MET A 167 -39.44 -14.87 7.40
N ILE A 168 -39.74 -15.06 8.69
CA ILE A 168 -38.99 -14.44 9.80
C ILE A 168 -37.58 -15.02 9.93
N PRO A 169 -37.37 -16.36 10.02
CA PRO A 169 -36.04 -16.95 10.02
C PRO A 169 -35.20 -16.59 8.78
N VAL A 170 -35.82 -16.54 7.60
CA VAL A 170 -35.13 -16.17 6.35
C VAL A 170 -34.71 -14.70 6.37
N ALA A 171 -35.56 -13.79 6.84
CA ALA A 171 -35.22 -12.38 6.99
C ALA A 171 -34.08 -12.17 8.01
N ILE A 172 -34.12 -12.87 9.15
CA ILE A 172 -33.04 -12.88 10.14
C ILE A 172 -31.72 -13.31 9.49
N LEU A 173 -31.73 -14.42 8.76
CA LEU A 173 -30.53 -14.94 8.10
C LEU A 173 -29.98 -13.94 7.07
N LEU A 174 -30.82 -13.41 6.20
CA LEU A 174 -30.42 -12.46 5.15
C LEU A 174 -29.82 -11.18 5.73
N LEU A 175 -30.44 -10.60 6.76
CA LEU A 175 -29.95 -9.37 7.41
C LEU A 175 -28.61 -9.60 8.12
N ASN A 176 -28.41 -10.77 8.75
CA ASN A 176 -27.14 -11.10 9.38
C ASN A 176 -26.03 -11.41 8.34
N ILE A 177 -26.36 -12.02 7.20
CA ILE A 177 -25.41 -12.21 6.09
C ILE A 177 -25.00 -10.85 5.51
N LEU A 178 -25.95 -9.94 5.28
CA LEU A 178 -25.68 -8.60 4.79
C LEU A 178 -24.79 -7.80 5.77
N GLY A 179 -25.05 -7.88 7.07
CA GLY A 179 -24.20 -7.25 8.09
C GLY A 179 -22.75 -7.76 8.04
N ASN A 180 -22.55 -9.07 8.01
CA ASN A 180 -21.22 -9.68 7.89
C ASN A 180 -20.51 -9.30 6.58
N LEU A 181 -21.25 -9.25 5.46
CA LEU A 181 -20.70 -8.83 4.18
C LEU A 181 -20.20 -7.38 4.24
N MET A 182 -20.98 -6.49 4.85
CA MET A 182 -20.58 -5.09 5.02
C MET A 182 -19.32 -4.95 5.89
N SER A 183 -19.26 -5.70 6.99
CA SER A 183 -18.07 -5.72 7.87
C SER A 183 -16.82 -6.23 7.14
N ALA A 184 -16.97 -7.25 6.28
CA ALA A 184 -15.88 -7.75 5.45
C ALA A 184 -15.42 -6.72 4.40
N ILE A 185 -16.34 -6.01 3.75
CA ILE A 185 -16.02 -4.95 2.80
C ILE A 185 -15.28 -3.80 3.50
N LEU A 186 -15.65 -3.47 4.74
CA LEU A 186 -14.93 -2.48 5.56
C LEU A 186 -13.49 -2.91 5.83
N LEU A 187 -13.29 -4.16 6.25
CA LEU A 187 -11.95 -4.69 6.49
C LEU A 187 -11.10 -4.65 5.21
N GLN A 188 -11.66 -5.08 4.08
CA GLN A 188 -10.97 -5.06 2.79
C GLN A 188 -10.64 -3.64 2.34
N SER A 189 -11.58 -2.70 2.51
CA SER A 189 -11.38 -1.29 2.18
C SER A 189 -10.30 -0.65 3.07
N ALA A 190 -10.26 -1.00 4.36
CA ALA A 190 -9.23 -0.56 5.30
C ALA A 190 -7.83 -1.05 4.89
N LEU A 191 -7.72 -2.28 4.41
CA LEU A 191 -6.46 -2.82 3.89
C LEU A 191 -6.01 -2.13 2.59
N GLN A 192 -6.96 -1.78 1.71
CA GLN A 192 -6.67 -1.10 0.45
C GLN A 192 -6.15 0.34 0.62
N VAL A 193 -6.46 1.02 1.73
CA VAL A 193 -5.90 2.34 2.09
C VAL A 193 -4.37 2.32 2.02
N TYR A 194 -3.75 1.22 2.44
CA TYR A 194 -2.30 1.09 2.53
C TYR A 194 -1.63 0.70 1.21
N VAL A 195 -2.26 -0.19 0.42
CA VAL A 195 -1.61 -0.82 -0.75
C VAL A 195 -1.57 0.09 -1.98
N HIS A 196 -2.54 0.99 -2.16
CA HIS A 196 -2.71 1.72 -3.43
C HIS A 196 -2.37 3.21 -3.39
N GLU A 197 -1.77 3.74 -2.31
CA GLU A 197 -1.54 5.19 -2.10
C GLU A 197 -2.79 6.09 -2.24
N ARG A 198 -3.98 5.50 -2.42
CA ARG A 198 -5.27 6.18 -2.61
C ARG A 198 -5.98 6.42 -1.29
N GLN A 199 -5.26 7.00 -0.33
CA GLN A 199 -5.72 7.15 1.06
C GLN A 199 -6.98 8.00 1.19
N MET A 200 -7.09 9.07 0.38
CA MET A 200 -8.27 9.94 0.39
C MET A 200 -9.52 9.22 -0.11
N GLY A 201 -9.41 8.51 -1.24
CA GLY A 201 -10.54 7.75 -1.80
C GLY A 201 -10.98 6.63 -0.87
N ALA A 202 -10.03 5.84 -0.37
CA ALA A 202 -10.32 4.75 0.54
C ALA A 202 -10.89 5.23 1.89
N GLY A 203 -10.41 6.37 2.42
CA GLY A 203 -10.99 7.00 3.62
C GLY A 203 -12.44 7.48 3.41
N ILE A 204 -12.76 8.04 2.25
CA ILE A 204 -14.15 8.41 1.91
C ILE A 204 -15.03 7.16 1.79
N THR A 205 -14.55 6.13 1.10
CA THR A 205 -15.28 4.86 0.96
C THR A 205 -15.56 4.22 2.32
N LEU A 206 -14.58 4.18 3.22
CA LEU A 206 -14.76 3.69 4.59
C LEU A 206 -15.85 4.45 5.33
N LEU A 207 -15.86 5.78 5.23
CA LEU A 207 -16.85 6.63 5.89
C LEU A 207 -18.27 6.38 5.34
N VAL A 208 -18.41 6.24 4.02
CA VAL A 208 -19.71 5.91 3.39
C VAL A 208 -20.21 4.55 3.86
N ILE A 209 -19.36 3.52 3.87
CA ILE A 209 -19.78 2.19 4.29
C ILE A 209 -20.15 2.18 5.78
N LEU A 210 -19.40 2.90 6.63
CA LEU A 210 -19.72 3.03 8.05
C LEU A 210 -21.12 3.63 8.28
N ILE A 211 -21.50 4.66 7.51
CA ILE A 211 -22.84 5.25 7.59
C ILE A 211 -23.91 4.22 7.22
N ILE A 212 -23.69 3.44 6.16
CA ILE A 212 -24.63 2.40 5.72
C ILE A 212 -24.74 1.31 6.80
N GLU A 213 -23.65 0.94 7.46
CA GLU A 213 -23.64 -0.09 8.51
C GLU A 213 -24.39 0.35 9.76
N VAL A 214 -24.19 1.59 10.21
CA VAL A 214 -24.97 2.18 11.30
C VAL A 214 -26.46 2.19 10.95
N ALA A 215 -26.83 2.60 9.73
CA ALA A 215 -28.22 2.59 9.28
C ALA A 215 -28.80 1.17 9.25
N HIS A 216 -28.03 0.19 8.76
CA HIS A 216 -28.42 -1.21 8.74
C HIS A 216 -28.62 -1.80 10.14
N LEU A 217 -27.75 -1.45 11.10
CA LEU A 217 -27.88 -1.86 12.49
C LEU A 217 -29.10 -1.25 13.18
N LEU A 218 -29.38 0.04 12.95
CA LEU A 218 -30.59 0.69 13.45
C LEU A 218 -31.85 0.02 12.89
N PHE A 219 -31.86 -0.28 11.59
CA PHE A 219 -32.95 -1.02 10.96
C PHE A 219 -33.15 -2.41 11.58
N ARG A 220 -32.06 -3.18 11.79
CA ARG A 220 -32.12 -4.48 12.47
C ARG A 220 -32.64 -4.36 13.90
N GLY A 221 -32.21 -3.34 14.65
CA GLY A 221 -32.67 -3.09 16.01
C GLY A 221 -34.18 -2.86 16.08
N LEU A 222 -34.73 -2.10 15.13
CA LEU A 222 -36.16 -1.86 14.99
C LEU A 222 -36.91 -3.12 14.53
N PHE A 223 -36.41 -3.80 13.50
CA PHE A 223 -37.04 -4.98 12.90
C PHE A 223 -37.11 -6.16 13.88
N PHE A 224 -36.06 -6.37 14.67
CA PHE A 224 -36.03 -7.40 15.71
C PHE A 224 -36.64 -6.95 17.03
N GLY A 225 -37.12 -5.71 17.16
CA GLY A 225 -37.72 -5.24 18.43
C GLY A 225 -36.77 -5.39 19.62
N LEU A 226 -35.48 -5.10 19.46
CA LEU A 226 -34.47 -5.33 20.50
C LEU A 226 -34.72 -4.54 21.80
N LEU A 227 -35.60 -3.55 21.79
CA LEU A 227 -36.00 -2.80 22.99
C LEU A 227 -36.93 -3.60 23.91
N THR A 228 -37.69 -4.56 23.37
CA THR A 228 -38.59 -5.42 24.16
C THR A 228 -37.91 -6.69 24.66
N PHE A 229 -36.58 -6.74 24.56
CA PHE A 229 -35.79 -7.91 24.91
C PHE A 229 -35.81 -8.19 26.41
N PRO A 230 -36.05 -9.44 26.85
CA PRO A 230 -36.18 -9.76 28.27
C PRO A 230 -34.85 -9.67 29.04
N ASN A 231 -33.71 -9.79 28.35
CA ASN A 231 -32.40 -9.62 28.96
C ASN A 231 -31.94 -8.15 28.86
N PRO A 232 -31.89 -7.40 29.98
CA PRO A 232 -31.55 -5.97 29.96
C PRO A 232 -30.05 -5.70 29.71
N ILE A 233 -29.19 -6.72 29.79
CA ILE A 233 -27.72 -6.57 29.67
C ILE A 233 -27.26 -6.76 28.22
N PHE A 234 -27.95 -7.60 27.45
CA PHE A 234 -27.54 -7.97 26.09
C PHE A 234 -27.46 -6.75 25.16
N LEU A 235 -28.53 -5.96 25.07
CA LEU A 235 -28.58 -4.81 24.17
C LEU A 235 -27.53 -3.72 24.51
N PRO A 236 -27.37 -3.26 25.77
CA PRO A 236 -26.34 -2.28 26.11
C PRO A 236 -24.91 -2.76 25.83
N LEU A 237 -24.60 -4.03 26.10
CA LEU A 237 -23.27 -4.59 25.82
C LEU A 237 -22.98 -4.57 24.31
N MET A 238 -23.96 -4.98 23.51
CA MET A 238 -23.85 -5.04 22.05
C MET A 238 -23.73 -3.64 21.43
N LEU A 239 -24.51 -2.67 21.91
CA LEU A 239 -24.38 -1.27 21.50
C LEU A 239 -23.02 -0.67 21.91
N GLY A 240 -22.50 -1.01 23.10
CA GLY A 240 -21.19 -0.56 23.54
C GLY A 240 -20.05 -1.06 22.66
N ALA A 241 -20.06 -2.35 22.32
CA ALA A 241 -19.07 -2.95 21.42
C ALA A 241 -19.13 -2.34 20.01
N PHE A 242 -20.33 -2.19 19.46
CA PHE A 242 -20.53 -1.59 18.14
C PHE A 242 -20.11 -0.11 18.12
N LEU A 243 -20.49 0.68 19.12
CA LEU A 243 -20.11 2.08 19.25
C LEU A 243 -18.59 2.24 19.32
N PHE A 244 -17.92 1.40 20.10
CA PHE A 244 -16.46 1.41 20.20
C PHE A 244 -15.80 1.09 18.85
N GLY A 245 -16.25 0.04 18.15
CA GLY A 245 -15.78 -0.30 16.81
C GLY A 245 -16.02 0.83 15.80
N THR A 246 -17.21 1.43 15.84
CA THR A 246 -17.62 2.56 14.98
C THR A 246 -16.71 3.78 15.18
N ILE A 247 -16.40 4.14 16.44
CA ILE A 247 -15.51 5.26 16.76
C ILE A 247 -14.10 5.01 16.19
N LEU A 248 -13.57 3.79 16.34
CA LEU A 248 -12.25 3.45 15.79
C LEU A 248 -12.22 3.59 14.26
N VAL A 249 -13.20 3.00 13.57
CA VAL A 249 -13.28 3.11 12.10
C VAL A 249 -13.48 4.55 11.67
N PHE A 250 -14.30 5.32 12.37
CA PHE A 250 -14.55 6.74 12.08
C PHE A 250 -13.28 7.58 12.23
N VAL A 251 -12.58 7.48 13.37
CA VAL A 251 -11.32 8.19 13.62
C VAL A 251 -10.27 7.84 12.58
N GLY A 252 -10.11 6.54 12.29
CA GLY A 252 -9.17 6.09 11.29
C GLY A 252 -9.51 6.59 9.88
N SER A 253 -10.80 6.67 9.53
CA SER A 253 -11.27 7.22 8.25
C SER A 253 -10.97 8.71 8.11
N LEU A 254 -11.22 9.50 9.16
CA LEU A 254 -10.89 10.92 9.19
C LEU A 254 -9.38 11.16 9.05
N MET A 255 -8.57 10.37 9.76
CA MET A 255 -7.11 10.44 9.64
C MET A 255 -6.65 10.10 8.21
N ALA A 256 -7.21 9.06 7.58
CA ALA A 256 -6.89 8.69 6.21
C ALA A 256 -7.22 9.82 5.21
N ILE A 257 -8.38 10.47 5.37
CA ILE A 257 -8.77 11.62 4.54
C ILE A 257 -7.82 12.80 4.75
N TYR A 258 -7.52 13.13 6.00
CA TYR A 258 -6.64 14.25 6.35
C TYR A 258 -5.22 14.07 5.78
N ILE A 259 -4.61 12.89 6.02
CA ILE A 259 -3.27 12.58 5.53
C ILE A 259 -3.25 12.49 4.01
N GLY A 260 -4.25 11.85 3.39
CA GLY A 260 -4.39 11.81 1.94
C GLY A 260 -4.47 13.21 1.31
N ASN A 261 -5.20 14.14 1.94
CA ASN A 261 -5.25 15.53 1.46
C ASN A 261 -3.91 16.25 1.64
N LYS A 262 -3.23 16.05 2.78
CA LYS A 262 -1.90 16.62 3.01
C LYS A 262 -0.87 16.13 1.99
N LYS A 263 -0.86 14.83 1.67
CA LYS A 263 -0.01 14.24 0.62
C LYS A 263 -0.29 14.88 -0.75
N ARG A 264 -1.58 15.05 -1.10
CA ARG A 264 -2.00 15.70 -2.34
C ARG A 264 -1.51 17.15 -2.45
N VAL A 265 -1.62 17.92 -1.37
CA VAL A 265 -1.14 19.31 -1.34
C VAL A 265 0.38 19.37 -1.50
N GLN A 266 1.14 18.53 -0.77
CA GLN A 266 2.60 18.49 -0.88
C GLN A 266 3.07 18.15 -2.31
N LEU A 267 2.42 17.19 -2.98
CA LEU A 267 2.73 16.87 -4.38
C LEU A 267 2.44 18.06 -5.30
N LYS A 268 1.30 18.72 -5.12
CA LYS A 268 0.92 19.89 -5.92
C LYS A 268 1.92 21.05 -5.72
N GLU A 269 2.27 21.38 -4.49
CA GLU A 269 3.26 22.42 -4.18
C GLU A 269 4.65 22.07 -4.73
N THR A 270 5.04 20.80 -4.70
CA THR A 270 6.31 20.33 -5.26
C THR A 270 6.32 20.48 -6.78
N GLN A 271 5.22 20.14 -7.45
CA GLN A 271 5.06 20.34 -8.89
C GLN A 271 5.10 21.83 -9.28
N GLU A 272 4.43 22.69 -8.51
CA GLU A 272 4.43 24.14 -8.70
C GLU A 272 5.84 24.74 -8.51
N LYS A 273 6.57 24.34 -7.47
CA LYS A 273 7.95 24.79 -7.20
C LYS A 273 8.96 24.40 -8.28
N LEU A 274 8.73 23.26 -8.93
CA LEU A 274 9.62 22.75 -9.98
C LEU A 274 9.16 23.15 -11.38
N HIS A 275 8.14 24.01 -11.50
CA HIS A 275 7.52 24.41 -12.77
C HIS A 275 7.13 23.22 -13.67
N LEU A 276 6.83 22.08 -13.06
CA LEU A 276 6.38 20.89 -13.76
C LEU A 276 4.90 21.08 -14.09
N SER A 277 4.65 21.81 -15.17
CA SER A 277 3.30 22.02 -15.70
C SER A 277 2.68 20.67 -16.08
N ILE A 278 1.53 20.36 -15.48
CA ILE A 278 0.66 19.29 -15.94
C ILE A 278 0.07 19.78 -17.27
N LYS A 279 0.58 19.25 -18.39
CA LYS A 279 -0.26 19.20 -19.60
C LYS A 279 -1.46 18.29 -19.26
N PRO A 280 -2.69 18.78 -19.43
CA PRO A 280 -3.90 18.02 -19.11
C PRO A 280 -3.98 16.71 -19.90
#